data_AF-A0A024U420-F1
#
_entry.id   AF-A0A024U420-F1
#
_cell.length_a   1.000
_cell.length_b   1.000
_cell.length_c   1.000
_cell.angle_alpha   90.00
_cell.angle_beta   90.00
_cell.angle_gamma   90.00
#
_symmetry.space_group_name_H-M   'P 1'
#
loop_
_entity.id
_entity.type
_entity.pdbx_description
1 polymer ?
#
loop_
_entity_poly.entity_id
_entity_poly.type
_entity_poly.pdbx_seq_one_letter_code
_entity_poly.pdbx_strand_id
1 'polypeptide(L)'
;MGRPTAGTILRMKKAQVKPKKKNPSLKNKIRNLERFLKKDTLPDDVRRAKEEELKELQKQTEGKQEEDRSREITLKFKKVRFFDRRRLMRLLKKLKRQLDAPASSESDKDELEKQFEQAKEDMMYVYYYPKGERYINLFPDAKKPHSAEDLERQDKMKKAALKAFKSDDNRTAFDHYCFNDDEAPPAEDDTKKRKVGKDGKTTKRKNKRPKTSTAKVVMADLDGADDGSGGDDDFFL
;
A
#
# COMPACT_ATOMS: atom_id res chain seq x y z
N MET A 1 24.06 -2.17 8.93
CA MET A 1 25.13 -2.49 7.96
C MET A 1 26.48 -2.12 8.55
N GLY A 2 27.36 -3.11 8.70
CA GLY A 2 28.68 -3.00 9.35
C GLY A 2 29.69 -2.13 8.59
N ARG A 3 30.85 -1.89 9.24
CA ARG A 3 32.00 -1.25 8.59
C ARG A 3 32.58 -2.22 7.53
N PRO A 4 33.04 -1.73 6.37
CA PRO A 4 33.68 -2.60 5.37
C PRO A 4 34.89 -3.30 5.99
N THR A 5 35.09 -4.57 5.64
CA THR A 5 36.20 -5.37 6.14
C THR A 5 37.53 -4.87 5.55
N ALA A 6 38.65 -5.19 6.21
CA ALA A 6 39.98 -4.72 5.81
C ALA A 6 40.28 -5.02 4.31
N GLY A 7 39.86 -6.18 3.81
CA GLY A 7 40.01 -6.55 2.40
C GLY A 7 39.11 -5.79 1.42
N THR A 8 37.97 -5.23 1.87
CA THR A 8 37.16 -4.32 1.03
C THR A 8 37.80 -2.93 1.00
N ILE A 9 38.36 -2.47 2.13
CA ILE A 9 39.05 -1.18 2.23
C ILE A 9 40.30 -1.17 1.33
N LEU A 10 41.10 -2.25 1.33
CA LEU A 10 42.29 -2.36 0.48
C LEU A 10 41.95 -2.28 -1.02
N ARG A 11 40.86 -2.96 -1.44
CA ARG A 11 40.37 -2.92 -2.82
C ARG A 11 39.86 -1.53 -3.22
N MET A 12 39.13 -0.84 -2.35
CA MET A 12 38.67 0.53 -2.62
C MET A 12 39.83 1.53 -2.70
N LYS A 13 40.88 1.34 -1.89
CA LYS A 13 42.11 2.15 -1.92
C LYS A 13 42.88 1.95 -3.23
N LYS A 14 43.01 0.71 -3.72
CA LYS A 14 43.65 0.38 -5.01
C LYS A 14 42.86 0.92 -6.21
N ALA A 15 41.53 0.99 -6.11
CA ALA A 15 40.65 1.56 -7.13
C ALA A 15 40.51 3.10 -7.07
N GLN A 16 41.20 3.79 -6.17
CA GLN A 16 41.07 5.24 -5.90
C GLN A 16 39.62 5.73 -5.60
N VAL A 17 38.68 4.83 -5.32
CA VAL A 17 37.30 5.18 -4.99
C VAL A 17 37.23 5.58 -3.52
N LYS A 18 37.14 6.88 -3.25
CA LYS A 18 36.97 7.38 -1.88
C LYS A 18 35.64 6.87 -1.30
N PRO A 19 35.63 6.27 -0.09
CA PRO A 19 34.40 5.82 0.53
C PRO A 19 33.48 7.02 0.80
N LYS A 20 32.20 6.90 0.42
CA LYS A 20 31.21 7.96 0.68
C LYS A 20 31.10 8.21 2.19
N LYS A 21 31.30 9.46 2.63
CA LYS A 21 31.08 9.87 4.03
C LYS A 21 29.63 9.56 4.40
N LYS A 22 29.42 8.83 5.50
CA LYS A 22 28.08 8.49 5.99
C LYS A 22 27.54 9.68 6.77
N ASN A 23 26.40 10.20 6.36
CA ASN A 23 25.68 11.19 7.16
C ASN A 23 25.14 10.50 8.42
N PRO A 24 25.41 11.05 9.63
CA PRO A 24 24.91 10.45 10.86
C PRO A 24 23.38 10.47 10.91
N SER A 25 22.78 9.41 11.44
CA SER A 25 21.33 9.33 11.70
C SER A 25 20.90 10.44 12.67
N LEU A 26 19.65 10.90 12.57
CA LEU A 26 19.09 11.92 13.47
C LEU A 26 19.25 11.53 14.95
N LYS A 27 19.02 10.26 15.30
CA LYS A 27 19.23 9.75 16.67
C LYS A 27 20.69 9.90 17.13
N ASN A 28 21.66 9.71 16.23
CA ASN A 28 23.07 9.88 16.54
C ASN A 28 23.44 11.36 16.67
N LYS A 29 22.83 12.24 15.86
CA LYS A 29 23.02 13.70 15.98
C LYS A 29 22.52 14.21 17.33
N ILE A 30 21.30 13.82 17.72
CA ILE A 30 20.71 14.15 19.03
C ILE A 30 21.63 13.66 20.16
N ARG A 31 22.00 12.37 20.17
CA ARG A 31 22.88 11.82 21.21
C ARG A 31 24.25 12.52 21.27
N ASN A 32 24.81 12.91 20.12
CA ASN A 32 26.07 13.63 20.07
C ASN A 32 25.93 15.07 20.62
N LEU A 33 24.84 15.77 20.31
CA LEU A 33 24.55 17.10 20.85
C LEU A 33 24.24 17.05 22.35
N GLU A 34 23.46 16.08 22.82
CA GLU A 34 23.24 15.86 24.25
C GLU A 34 24.54 15.62 25.00
N ARG A 35 25.45 14.80 24.44
CA ARG A 35 26.78 14.57 25.01
C ARG A 35 27.66 15.82 24.96
N PHE A 36 27.48 16.65 23.93
CA PHE A 36 28.21 17.91 23.78
C PHE A 36 27.76 18.92 24.83
N LEU A 37 26.45 19.04 25.07
CA LEU A 37 25.85 19.92 26.07
C LEU A 37 26.15 19.50 27.52
N LYS A 38 26.38 18.20 27.76
CA LYS A 38 26.79 17.66 29.07
C LYS A 38 28.23 18.00 29.49
N LYS A 39 29.01 18.70 28.66
CA LYS A 39 30.36 19.12 29.03
C LYS A 39 30.31 20.47 29.75
N ASP A 40 31.01 20.57 30.86
CA ASP A 40 30.96 21.77 31.71
C ASP A 40 31.80 22.95 31.18
N THR A 41 32.62 22.72 30.15
CA THR A 41 33.59 23.70 29.61
C THR A 41 33.04 24.60 28.51
N LEU A 42 31.72 24.70 28.32
CA LEU A 42 31.13 25.45 27.20
C LEU A 42 30.71 26.88 27.58
N PRO A 43 30.98 27.87 26.71
CA PRO A 43 30.43 29.21 26.88
C PRO A 43 28.92 29.23 26.65
N ASP A 44 28.22 30.10 27.38
CA ASP A 44 26.75 30.12 27.44
C ASP A 44 26.09 30.38 26.07
N ASP A 45 26.70 31.22 25.23
CA ASP A 45 26.20 31.53 23.89
C ASP A 45 26.15 30.28 23.00
N VAL A 46 27.25 29.50 23.00
CA VAL A 46 27.34 28.23 22.25
C VAL A 46 26.39 27.18 22.83
N ARG A 47 26.17 27.18 24.15
CA ARG A 47 25.22 26.27 24.79
C ARG A 47 23.80 26.54 24.31
N ARG A 48 23.34 27.79 24.30
CA ARG A 48 22.01 28.18 23.81
C ARG A 48 21.78 27.77 22.36
N ALA A 49 22.73 28.09 21.47
CA ALA A 49 22.62 27.73 20.06
C ALA A 49 22.50 26.20 19.85
N LYS A 50 23.19 25.41 20.67
CA LYS A 50 23.19 23.94 20.58
C LYS A 50 21.95 23.31 21.20
N GLU A 51 21.35 23.94 22.21
CA GLU A 51 20.05 23.56 22.76
C GLU A 51 18.92 23.81 21.76
N GLU A 52 18.96 24.92 21.03
CA GLU A 52 18.01 25.20 19.94
C GLU A 52 18.14 24.18 18.80
N GLU A 53 19.38 23.87 18.38
CA GLU A 53 19.65 22.81 17.39
C GLU A 53 19.11 21.45 17.85
N LEU A 54 19.27 21.12 19.14
CA LEU A 54 18.76 19.89 19.73
C LEU A 54 17.24 19.85 19.70
N LYS A 55 16.56 20.94 20.09
CA LYS A 55 15.10 21.06 20.04
C LYS A 55 14.57 20.88 18.61
N GLU A 56 15.23 21.49 17.63
CA GLU A 56 14.86 21.34 16.23
C GLU A 56 15.00 19.89 15.76
N LEU A 57 16.11 19.23 16.10
CA LEU A 57 16.34 17.83 15.74
C LEU A 57 15.34 16.88 16.43
N GLN A 58 14.94 17.17 17.67
CA GLN A 58 13.89 16.42 18.36
C GLN A 58 12.55 16.55 17.64
N LYS A 59 12.13 17.77 17.28
CA LYS A 59 10.92 18.02 16.49
C LYS A 59 10.95 17.29 15.15
N GLN A 60 12.10 17.29 14.47
CA GLN A 60 12.27 16.53 13.23
C GLN A 60 12.12 15.01 13.45
N THR A 61 12.57 14.47 14.58
CA THR A 61 12.38 13.05 14.88
C THR A 61 10.95 12.69 15.23
N GLU A 62 10.21 13.56 15.91
CA GLU A 62 8.79 13.36 16.23
C GLU A 62 7.95 13.35 14.95
N GLY A 63 8.14 14.35 14.07
CA GLY A 63 7.45 14.39 12.79
C GLY A 63 7.69 13.13 11.94
N LYS A 64 8.94 12.61 11.92
CA LYS A 64 9.23 11.33 11.25
C LYS A 64 8.55 10.14 11.89
N GLN A 65 8.44 10.10 13.22
CA GLN A 65 7.72 9.02 13.88
C GLN A 65 6.23 9.05 13.56
N GLU A 66 5.62 10.23 13.49
CA GLU A 66 4.23 10.40 13.09
C GLU A 66 3.99 9.99 11.62
N GLU A 67 4.88 10.39 10.72
CA GLU A 67 4.89 9.92 9.33
C GLU A 67 5.02 8.40 9.26
N ASP A 68 5.92 7.80 10.01
CA ASP A 68 6.13 6.35 9.99
C ASP A 68 4.90 5.61 10.55
N ARG A 69 4.30 6.10 11.65
CA ARG A 69 3.02 5.56 12.16
C ARG A 69 1.91 5.67 11.12
N SER A 70 1.79 6.81 10.44
CA SER A 70 0.75 7.00 9.43
C SER A 70 0.98 6.13 8.19
N ARG A 71 2.23 5.91 7.79
CA ARG A 71 2.64 4.95 6.74
C ARG A 71 2.27 3.53 7.13
N GLU A 72 2.58 3.10 8.35
CA GLU A 72 2.23 1.76 8.84
C GLU A 72 0.72 1.51 8.81
N ILE A 73 -0.06 2.47 9.31
CA ILE A 73 -1.53 2.39 9.28
C ILE A 73 -2.04 2.33 7.84
N THR A 74 -1.50 3.18 6.96
CA THR A 74 -1.85 3.18 5.54
C THR A 74 -1.56 1.82 4.91
N LEU A 75 -0.40 1.21 5.17
CA LEU A 75 -0.04 -0.11 4.64
C LEU A 75 -0.94 -1.23 5.17
N LYS A 76 -1.31 -1.18 6.46
CA LYS A 76 -2.23 -2.14 7.08
C LYS A 76 -3.58 -2.15 6.38
N PHE A 77 -4.15 -0.97 6.13
CA PHE A 77 -5.49 -0.84 5.55
C PHE A 77 -5.51 -0.66 4.02
N LYS A 78 -4.34 -0.57 3.36
CA LYS A 78 -4.22 -0.38 1.91
C LYS A 78 -5.01 -1.42 1.13
N LYS A 79 -4.88 -2.70 1.49
CA LYS A 79 -5.57 -3.80 0.80
C LYS A 79 -7.07 -3.71 0.98
N VAL A 80 -7.50 -3.43 2.20
CA VAL A 80 -8.92 -3.36 2.56
C VAL A 80 -9.61 -2.22 1.81
N ARG A 81 -8.99 -1.03 1.85
CA ARG A 81 -9.44 0.15 1.10
C ARG A 81 -9.46 -0.08 -0.42
N PHE A 82 -8.51 -0.87 -0.94
CA PHE A 82 -8.49 -1.27 -2.35
C PHE A 82 -9.66 -2.18 -2.72
N PHE A 83 -10.05 -3.13 -1.86
CA PHE A 83 -11.21 -3.98 -2.13
C PHE A 83 -12.51 -3.20 -2.08
N ASP A 84 -12.67 -2.29 -1.11
CA ASP A 84 -13.85 -1.41 -1.01
C ASP A 84 -13.94 -0.50 -2.23
N ARG A 85 -12.84 0.16 -2.62
CA ARG A 85 -12.75 0.94 -3.87
C ARG A 85 -13.19 0.10 -5.07
N ARG A 86 -12.62 -1.09 -5.23
CA ARG A 86 -12.89 -1.95 -6.39
C ARG A 86 -14.34 -2.44 -6.43
N ARG A 87 -14.93 -2.71 -5.27
CA ARG A 87 -16.34 -3.08 -5.16
C ARG A 87 -17.24 -1.91 -5.56
N LEU A 88 -16.99 -0.72 -5.03
CA LEU A 88 -17.75 0.49 -5.39
C LEU A 88 -17.58 0.87 -6.86
N MET A 89 -16.37 0.75 -7.41
CA MET A 89 -16.10 1.04 -8.83
C MET A 89 -16.95 0.16 -9.75
N ARG A 90 -17.03 -1.15 -9.45
CA ARG A 90 -17.89 -2.08 -10.21
C ARG A 90 -19.36 -1.74 -10.04
N LEU A 91 -19.78 -1.35 -8.84
CA LEU A 91 -21.15 -0.94 -8.55
C LEU A 91 -21.53 0.31 -9.34
N LEU A 92 -20.71 1.38 -9.28
CA LEU A 92 -20.89 2.62 -10.04
C LEU A 92 -20.96 2.35 -11.55
N LYS A 93 -20.08 1.50 -12.08
CA LYS A 93 -20.09 1.14 -13.50
C LYS A 93 -21.34 0.34 -13.89
N LYS A 94 -21.83 -0.53 -13.01
CA LYS A 94 -23.06 -1.30 -13.23
C LYS A 94 -24.28 -0.37 -13.22
N LEU A 95 -24.41 0.46 -12.19
CA LEU A 95 -25.52 1.41 -12.02
C LEU A 95 -25.56 2.41 -13.17
N LYS A 96 -24.42 2.98 -13.56
CA LYS A 96 -24.33 3.86 -14.73
C LYS A 96 -24.85 3.18 -16.01
N ARG A 97 -24.44 1.93 -16.26
CA ARG A 97 -24.90 1.16 -17.42
C ARG A 97 -26.41 0.86 -17.36
N GLN A 98 -26.97 0.66 -16.15
CA GLN A 98 -28.41 0.44 -15.98
C GLN A 98 -29.20 1.73 -16.23
N LEU A 99 -28.67 2.87 -15.80
CA LEU A 99 -29.26 4.19 -16.05
C LEU A 99 -29.23 4.56 -17.54
N ASP A 100 -28.15 4.21 -18.25
CA ASP A 100 -27.99 4.42 -19.70
C ASP A 100 -28.85 3.44 -20.54
N ALA A 101 -29.42 2.38 -19.94
CA ALA A 101 -30.16 1.35 -20.68
C ALA A 101 -31.61 1.81 -21.01
N PRO A 102 -32.06 1.68 -22.27
CA PRO A 102 -33.40 2.08 -22.67
C PRO A 102 -34.42 0.99 -22.34
N ALA A 103 -34.91 0.91 -21.09
CA ALA A 103 -36.18 0.28 -20.69
C ALA A 103 -36.26 0.04 -19.16
N SER A 104 -36.52 1.07 -18.39
CA SER A 104 -36.98 0.90 -17.00
C SER A 104 -38.03 1.95 -16.69
N SER A 105 -38.99 1.59 -15.84
CA SER A 105 -40.06 2.50 -15.42
C SER A 105 -39.45 3.74 -14.73
N GLU A 106 -40.15 4.87 -14.73
CA GLU A 106 -39.65 6.11 -14.13
C GLU A 106 -39.27 5.89 -12.64
N SER A 107 -40.04 5.09 -11.91
CA SER A 107 -39.76 4.72 -10.53
C SER A 107 -38.47 3.92 -10.35
N ASP A 108 -38.16 3.01 -11.28
CA ASP A 108 -36.93 2.21 -11.21
C ASP A 108 -35.69 3.09 -11.45
N LYS A 109 -35.81 4.11 -12.29
CA LYS A 109 -34.73 5.06 -12.55
C LYS A 109 -34.42 5.91 -11.31
N ASP A 110 -35.45 6.42 -10.64
CA ASP A 110 -35.27 7.20 -9.40
C ASP A 110 -34.57 6.38 -8.30
N GLU A 111 -34.89 5.08 -8.19
CA GLU A 111 -34.20 4.18 -7.25
C GLU A 111 -32.75 3.92 -7.65
N LEU A 112 -32.48 3.72 -8.95
CA LEU A 112 -31.14 3.56 -9.49
C LEU A 112 -30.27 4.81 -9.28
N GLU A 113 -30.84 6.01 -9.43
CA GLU A 113 -30.14 7.27 -9.18
C GLU A 113 -29.77 7.43 -7.72
N LYS A 114 -30.71 7.17 -6.79
CA LYS A 114 -30.43 7.19 -5.34
C LYS A 114 -29.32 6.22 -4.97
N GLN A 115 -29.34 5.00 -5.52
CA GLN A 115 -28.27 4.02 -5.30
C GLN A 115 -26.94 4.48 -5.88
N PHE A 116 -26.95 5.18 -7.03
CA PHE A 116 -25.76 5.73 -7.65
C PHE A 116 -25.15 6.85 -6.81
N GLU A 117 -25.98 7.75 -6.28
CA GLU A 117 -25.55 8.82 -5.37
C GLU A 117 -24.95 8.24 -4.09
N GLN A 118 -25.61 7.28 -3.45
CA GLN A 118 -25.08 6.61 -2.26
C GLN A 118 -23.73 5.92 -2.54
N ALA A 119 -23.61 5.21 -3.66
CA ALA A 119 -22.35 4.58 -4.05
C ALA A 119 -21.24 5.60 -4.33
N LYS A 120 -21.60 6.81 -4.79
CA LYS A 120 -20.68 7.93 -4.98
C LYS A 120 -20.22 8.50 -3.64
N GLU A 121 -21.13 8.71 -2.68
CA GLU A 121 -20.80 9.13 -1.32
C GLU A 121 -19.87 8.13 -0.62
N ASP A 122 -20.14 6.83 -0.76
CA ASP A 122 -19.25 5.78 -0.26
C ASP A 122 -17.87 5.82 -0.93
N MET A 123 -17.80 6.15 -2.22
CA MET A 123 -16.51 6.33 -2.92
C MET A 123 -15.76 7.57 -2.41
N MET A 124 -16.47 8.65 -2.10
CA MET A 124 -15.89 9.87 -1.49
C MET A 124 -15.30 9.52 -0.12
N TYR A 125 -16.00 8.72 0.68
CA TYR A 125 -15.47 8.21 1.95
C TYR A 125 -14.15 7.46 1.79
N VAL A 126 -14.05 6.57 0.79
CA VAL A 126 -12.82 5.82 0.50
C VAL A 126 -11.68 6.73 0.08
N TYR A 127 -11.95 7.72 -0.78
CA TYR A 127 -10.94 8.61 -1.36
C TYR A 127 -10.39 9.62 -0.35
N TYR A 128 -11.28 10.31 0.37
CA TYR A 128 -10.95 11.38 1.32
C TYR A 128 -10.62 10.90 2.73
N TYR A 129 -10.49 9.59 2.93
CA TYR A 129 -10.13 9.06 4.24
C TYR A 129 -8.76 9.59 4.69
N PRO A 130 -8.64 10.18 5.90
CA PRO A 130 -7.40 10.75 6.38
C PRO A 130 -6.31 9.68 6.54
N LYS A 131 -5.10 10.04 6.12
CA LYS A 131 -3.91 9.19 6.25
C LYS A 131 -3.48 9.19 7.72
N GLY A 132 -3.26 8.00 8.29
CA GLY A 132 -2.85 7.83 9.68
C GLY A 132 -3.98 7.54 10.66
N GLU A 133 -5.24 7.52 10.21
CA GLU A 133 -6.33 6.95 10.99
C GLU A 133 -6.63 5.50 10.58
N ARG A 134 -7.12 4.71 11.55
CA ARG A 134 -7.62 3.35 11.30
C ARG A 134 -8.80 3.41 10.35
N TYR A 135 -8.71 2.77 9.18
CA TYR A 135 -9.81 2.71 8.22
C TYR A 135 -10.94 1.80 8.72
N ILE A 136 -12.20 2.21 8.47
CA ILE A 136 -13.39 1.45 8.83
C ILE A 136 -14.08 1.01 7.53
N ASN A 137 -14.08 -0.29 7.29
CA ASN A 137 -14.51 -0.84 6.01
C ASN A 137 -16.00 -0.58 5.80
N LEU A 138 -16.40 -0.31 4.56
CA LEU A 138 -17.81 -0.15 4.21
C LEU A 138 -18.55 -1.48 4.20
N PHE A 139 -17.86 -2.54 3.80
CA PHE A 139 -18.44 -3.88 3.67
C PHE A 139 -17.76 -4.85 4.64
N PRO A 140 -18.20 -4.90 5.92
CA PRO A 140 -17.66 -5.85 6.88
C PRO A 140 -17.97 -7.30 6.46
N ASP A 141 -17.06 -8.21 6.80
CA ASP A 141 -17.31 -9.63 6.65
C ASP A 141 -18.41 -10.06 7.64
N ALA A 142 -19.31 -10.96 7.24
CA ALA A 142 -20.38 -11.46 8.11
C ALA A 142 -19.86 -12.07 9.44
N LYS A 143 -18.59 -12.51 9.45
CA LYS A 143 -17.91 -13.08 10.63
C LYS A 143 -17.40 -12.02 11.62
N LYS A 144 -17.25 -10.78 11.18
CA LYS A 144 -16.70 -9.67 11.96
C LYS A 144 -17.52 -8.40 11.69
N PRO A 145 -18.74 -8.30 12.27
CA PRO A 145 -19.52 -7.09 12.19
C PRO A 145 -18.81 -5.94 12.93
N HIS A 146 -19.12 -4.71 12.52
CA HIS A 146 -18.61 -3.52 13.19
C HIS A 146 -19.30 -3.33 14.54
N SER A 147 -18.53 -2.84 15.52
CA SER A 147 -19.09 -2.37 16.78
C SER A 147 -19.91 -1.09 16.56
N ALA A 148 -20.82 -0.77 17.48
CA ALA A 148 -21.59 0.48 17.44
C ALA A 148 -20.67 1.72 17.36
N GLU A 149 -19.55 1.70 18.07
CA GLU A 149 -18.54 2.77 18.02
C GLU A 149 -17.89 2.93 16.64
N ASP A 150 -17.66 1.81 15.93
CA ASP A 150 -17.08 1.83 14.60
C ASP A 150 -18.08 2.38 13.57
N LEU A 151 -19.37 2.10 13.73
CA LEU A 151 -20.46 2.67 12.91
C LEU A 151 -20.56 4.19 13.10
N GLU A 152 -20.60 4.67 14.35
CA GLU A 152 -20.63 6.11 14.61
C GLU A 152 -19.40 6.83 14.05
N ARG A 153 -18.23 6.21 14.17
CA ARG A 153 -17.00 6.77 13.62
C ARG A 153 -17.05 6.74 12.09
N GLN A 154 -17.56 5.69 11.48
CA GLN A 154 -17.76 5.64 10.03
C GLN A 154 -18.65 6.80 9.55
N ASP A 155 -19.76 7.08 10.24
CA ASP A 155 -20.67 8.17 9.87
C ASP A 155 -20.02 9.56 10.03
N LYS A 156 -19.27 9.78 11.12
CA LYS A 156 -18.50 11.01 11.31
C LYS A 156 -17.51 11.22 10.16
N MET A 157 -16.83 10.15 9.75
CA MET A 157 -15.83 10.19 8.70
C MET A 157 -16.45 10.32 7.30
N LYS A 158 -17.63 9.74 7.06
CA LYS A 158 -18.43 9.98 5.84
C LYS A 158 -18.81 11.46 5.72
N LYS A 159 -19.32 12.07 6.79
CA LYS A 159 -19.62 13.51 6.83
C LYS A 159 -18.38 14.37 6.58
N ALA A 160 -17.24 14.00 7.16
CA ALA A 160 -15.97 14.68 6.91
C ALA A 160 -15.52 14.58 5.45
N ALA A 161 -15.66 13.40 4.83
CA ALA A 161 -15.35 13.18 3.42
C ALA A 161 -16.24 14.02 2.48
N LEU A 162 -17.54 14.13 2.78
CA LEU A 162 -18.45 15.01 2.04
C LEU A 162 -18.04 16.49 2.14
N LYS A 163 -17.60 16.93 3.33
CA LYS A 163 -17.08 18.29 3.52
C LYS A 163 -15.78 18.50 2.72
N ALA A 164 -14.86 17.54 2.77
CA ALA A 164 -13.60 17.60 2.02
C ALA A 164 -13.82 17.65 0.51
N PHE A 165 -14.74 16.84 -0.02
CA PHE A 165 -15.09 16.91 -1.44
C PHE A 165 -15.69 18.26 -1.84
N LYS A 166 -16.54 18.86 -1.00
CA LYS A 166 -17.13 20.17 -1.29
C LYS A 166 -16.09 21.28 -1.31
N SER A 167 -15.02 21.17 -0.50
CA SER A 167 -13.91 22.13 -0.49
C SER A 167 -12.88 21.88 -1.58
N ASP A 168 -12.86 20.69 -2.17
CA ASP A 168 -11.89 20.32 -3.18
C ASP A 168 -12.28 20.85 -4.56
N ASP A 169 -11.44 21.71 -5.13
CA ASP A 169 -11.65 22.28 -6.46
C ASP A 169 -11.34 21.26 -7.59
N ASN A 170 -10.55 20.22 -7.30
CA ASN A 170 -10.06 19.25 -8.28
C ASN A 170 -10.97 18.03 -8.46
N ARG A 171 -12.18 18.26 -8.96
CA ARG A 171 -13.19 17.19 -9.21
C ARG A 171 -12.70 16.11 -10.19
N THR A 172 -11.82 16.48 -11.12
CA THR A 172 -11.26 15.59 -12.16
C THR A 172 -10.48 14.41 -11.58
N ALA A 173 -9.75 14.60 -10.47
CA ALA A 173 -8.98 13.54 -9.82
C ALA A 173 -9.90 12.49 -9.19
N PHE A 174 -11.01 12.93 -8.58
CA PHE A 174 -12.01 12.04 -7.99
C PHE A 174 -12.77 11.25 -9.06
N ASP A 175 -13.18 11.89 -10.15
CA ASP A 175 -13.87 11.20 -11.25
C ASP A 175 -12.98 10.12 -11.89
N HIS A 176 -11.68 10.42 -12.08
CA HIS A 176 -10.71 9.42 -12.52
C HIS A 176 -10.62 8.26 -11.53
N TYR A 177 -10.58 8.56 -10.22
CA TYR A 177 -10.54 7.54 -9.18
C TYR A 177 -11.79 6.63 -9.17
N CYS A 178 -12.96 7.17 -9.55
CA CYS A 178 -14.23 6.46 -9.59
C CYS A 178 -14.37 5.49 -10.77
N PHE A 179 -13.80 5.81 -11.93
CA PHE A 179 -14.08 5.09 -13.17
C PHE A 179 -12.87 4.43 -13.84
N ASN A 180 -11.65 4.85 -13.51
CA ASN A 180 -10.43 4.31 -14.13
C ASN A 180 -9.58 3.52 -13.13
N ASP A 181 -9.34 2.25 -13.46
CA ASP A 181 -8.44 1.34 -12.73
C ASP A 181 -6.98 1.41 -13.24
N ASP A 182 -6.75 2.00 -14.43
CA ASP A 182 -5.46 1.89 -15.15
C ASP A 182 -4.37 2.87 -14.67
N GLU A 183 -4.73 3.94 -14.00
CA GLU A 183 -3.76 4.88 -13.43
C GLU A 183 -4.26 5.30 -12.05
N ALA A 184 -4.01 4.49 -11.02
CA ALA A 184 -3.74 5.13 -9.74
C ALA A 184 -2.50 5.98 -10.03
N PRO A 185 -2.58 7.33 -9.99
CA PRO A 185 -1.36 8.12 -10.10
C PRO A 185 -0.40 7.52 -9.08
N PRO A 186 0.85 7.21 -9.46
CA PRO A 186 1.82 6.78 -8.48
C PRO A 186 1.71 7.81 -7.37
N ALA A 187 1.40 7.36 -6.15
CA ALA A 187 1.30 8.25 -5.01
C ALA A 187 2.47 9.22 -5.12
N GLU A 188 2.19 10.53 -5.07
CA GLU A 188 3.19 11.59 -4.96
C GLU A 188 4.08 11.22 -3.76
N ASP A 189 5.09 10.41 -4.05
CA ASP A 189 5.99 9.74 -3.13
C ASP A 189 7.33 9.93 -3.82
N ASP A 190 7.99 11.01 -3.37
CA ASP A 190 9.38 11.40 -3.61
C ASP A 190 10.19 10.35 -4.39
N THR A 191 9.99 10.29 -5.72
CA THR A 191 10.89 9.56 -6.57
C THR A 191 12.17 10.38 -6.62
N LYS A 192 13.05 10.14 -5.64
CA LYS A 192 14.47 10.40 -5.77
C LYS A 192 14.88 9.95 -7.16
N LYS A 193 15.19 10.92 -8.02
CA LYS A 193 15.79 10.73 -9.35
C LYS A 193 16.78 9.58 -9.25
N ARG A 194 16.38 8.39 -9.73
CA ARG A 194 17.33 7.32 -9.97
C ARG A 194 18.26 7.88 -11.04
N LYS A 195 19.48 8.24 -10.65
CA LYS A 195 20.51 8.66 -11.61
C LYS A 195 20.58 7.58 -12.68
N VAL A 196 20.16 7.93 -13.89
CA VAL A 196 20.40 7.16 -15.10
C VAL A 196 21.91 6.99 -15.19
N GLY A 197 22.37 5.77 -14.97
CA GLY A 197 23.72 5.37 -15.36
C GLY A 197 23.77 5.52 -16.87
N LYS A 198 24.70 6.37 -17.32
CA LYS A 198 25.12 6.50 -18.70
C LYS A 198 25.56 5.11 -19.17
N ASP A 199 24.69 4.44 -19.93
CA ASP A 199 24.97 3.43 -20.96
C ASP A 199 23.63 2.97 -21.54
N GLY A 200 23.32 3.46 -22.75
CA GLY A 200 22.09 3.17 -23.46
C GLY A 200 22.06 1.72 -23.93
N LYS A 201 21.24 0.88 -23.28
CA LYS A 201 20.70 -0.33 -23.90
C LYS A 201 19.32 -0.65 -23.34
N THR A 202 18.29 -0.45 -24.17
CA THR A 202 16.89 -0.77 -23.86
C THR A 202 16.69 -2.29 -23.91
N THR A 203 16.59 -2.94 -22.75
CA THR A 203 16.19 -4.36 -22.70
C THR A 203 14.68 -4.47 -22.87
N LYS A 204 14.24 -4.88 -24.07
CA LYS A 204 12.85 -5.26 -24.36
C LYS A 204 12.38 -6.36 -23.40
N ARG A 205 11.24 -6.12 -22.71
CA ARG A 205 10.54 -7.11 -21.88
C ARG A 205 10.01 -8.24 -22.76
N LYS A 206 10.51 -9.47 -22.59
CA LYS A 206 9.89 -10.67 -23.19
C LYS A 206 8.71 -11.10 -22.33
N ASN A 207 7.49 -11.04 -22.89
CA ASN A 207 6.29 -11.59 -22.27
C ASN A 207 6.37 -13.12 -22.25
N LYS A 208 6.33 -13.72 -21.06
CA LYS A 208 6.29 -15.18 -20.86
C LYS A 208 4.83 -15.62 -20.94
N ARG A 209 4.44 -16.32 -22.01
CA ARG A 209 3.11 -16.93 -22.16
C ARG A 209 2.91 -18.06 -21.12
N PRO A 210 1.69 -18.25 -20.57
CA PRO A 210 1.41 -19.34 -19.65
C PRO A 210 1.37 -20.68 -20.43
N LYS A 211 1.94 -21.74 -19.87
CA LYS A 211 1.81 -23.09 -20.43
C LYS A 211 0.54 -23.73 -19.88
N THR A 212 -0.42 -23.98 -20.76
CA THR A 212 -1.53 -24.92 -20.55
C THR A 212 -1.26 -26.17 -21.38
N SER A 213 -1.23 -27.35 -20.76
CA SER A 213 -1.94 -28.54 -21.25
C SER A 213 -1.59 -29.76 -20.40
N THR A 214 -2.65 -30.33 -19.82
CA THR A 214 -2.80 -31.75 -19.51
C THR A 214 -2.84 -32.57 -20.81
N ALA A 215 -2.11 -33.68 -20.88
CA ALA A 215 -2.54 -34.90 -21.58
C ALA A 215 -1.57 -36.06 -21.28
N LYS A 216 -2.15 -37.15 -20.78
CA LYS A 216 -1.57 -38.50 -20.68
C LYS A 216 -1.16 -39.03 -22.05
N VAL A 217 -0.02 -39.70 -22.14
CA VAL A 217 0.18 -40.86 -23.03
C VAL A 217 0.97 -41.90 -22.23
N VAL A 218 0.35 -43.07 -22.06
CA VAL A 218 0.92 -44.26 -21.45
C VAL A 218 1.45 -45.11 -22.60
N MET A 219 2.69 -45.57 -22.54
CA MET A 219 3.23 -46.59 -23.44
C MET A 219 3.20 -47.94 -22.73
N ALA A 220 2.70 -48.94 -23.45
CA ALA A 220 2.73 -50.36 -23.13
C ALA A 220 4.08 -50.97 -23.55
N ASP A 221 4.58 -51.96 -22.80
CA ASP A 221 4.71 -53.36 -23.27
C ASP A 221 5.63 -54.22 -22.38
N LEU A 222 5.28 -55.52 -22.36
CA LEU A 222 6.06 -56.74 -22.02
C LEU A 222 5.89 -57.41 -20.63
N ASP A 223 4.88 -58.30 -20.60
CA ASP A 223 4.93 -59.76 -20.33
C ASP A 223 5.76 -60.37 -19.18
N GLY A 224 5.08 -61.25 -18.41
CA GLY A 224 5.71 -62.35 -17.68
C GLY A 224 4.87 -63.00 -16.56
N ALA A 225 4.09 -64.04 -16.92
CA ALA A 225 3.80 -65.32 -16.21
C ALA A 225 3.33 -65.33 -14.73
N ASP A 226 2.15 -65.92 -14.46
CA ASP A 226 1.92 -67.17 -13.67
C ASP A 226 1.80 -66.86 -12.15
N ASP A 227 0.88 -67.31 -11.30
CA ASP A 227 -0.12 -68.38 -11.13
C ASP A 227 -1.26 -67.84 -10.21
N GLY A 228 -2.51 -68.32 -10.20
CA GLY A 228 -2.97 -69.45 -9.37
C GLY A 228 -3.71 -69.01 -8.07
N SER A 229 -4.96 -69.48 -7.87
CA SER A 229 -5.74 -69.51 -6.60
C SER A 229 -6.31 -68.17 -6.09
N GLY A 230 -7.63 -67.94 -5.94
CA GLY A 230 -8.64 -68.79 -5.29
C GLY A 230 -8.90 -68.24 -3.88
N GLY A 231 -10.07 -67.64 -3.63
CA GLY A 231 -10.46 -67.16 -2.30
C GLY A 231 -11.52 -66.05 -2.32
N ASP A 232 -12.79 -66.46 -2.40
CA ASP A 232 -13.90 -65.72 -1.79
C ASP A 232 -13.58 -65.44 -0.32
N ASP A 233 -14.01 -64.30 0.22
CA ASP A 233 -14.64 -64.24 1.55
C ASP A 233 -15.06 -62.80 1.90
N ASP A 234 -16.36 -62.66 2.08
CA ASP A 234 -17.05 -61.58 2.78
C ASP A 234 -16.39 -61.30 4.15
N PHE A 235 -16.03 -60.04 4.39
CA PHE A 235 -15.77 -59.56 5.76
C PHE A 235 -16.56 -58.29 6.03
N PHE A 236 -17.57 -58.48 6.88
CA PHE A 236 -18.68 -57.63 7.28
C PHE A 236 -18.33 -56.26 7.90
N LEU A 237 -19.37 -55.41 7.83
CA LEU A 237 -19.77 -54.27 8.70
C LEU A 237 -19.13 -52.89 8.50
#